data_AF-A0A522YDE5-F1
#
_entry.id   AF-A0A522YDE5-F1
#
_cell.length_a   1.000
_cell.length_b   1.000
_cell.length_c   1.000
_cell.angle_alpha   90.00
_cell.angle_beta   90.00
_cell.angle_gamma   90.00
#
_symmetry.space_group_name_H-M   'P 1'
#
loop_
_entity.id
_entity.type
_entity.pdbx_description
1 polymer ?
#
loop_
_entity_poly.entity_id
_entity_poly.type
_entity_poly.pdbx_seq_one_letter_code
_entity_poly.pdbx_strand_id
1 'polypeptide(L)'
;MMDDKQMDKAAYLQKVIDSFTHPFYVIDIENYKIKFANKACGFGVLTEDMTCHLMTHKSVVPCGGAHICPIDEIRKEQKSVKTEHIHYNKEGEKRIMEVHGDPVFDDDGKLIMMIEYAFDITDMKESEAGLKNKIAEIEKFNKLMLDREERIMGLKKEINDLLKSIGKSPKYG
;
A
#
# COMPACT_ATOMS: atom_id res chain seq x y z
N MET A 1 -22.06 40.39 -3.21
CA MET A 1 -21.35 40.34 -1.90
C MET A 1 -21.56 38.93 -1.36
N MET A 2 -20.59 38.03 -1.56
CA MET A 2 -20.61 36.74 -0.87
C MET A 2 -20.36 37.02 0.62
N ASP A 3 -21.20 36.44 1.47
CA ASP A 3 -21.40 36.80 2.88
C ASP A 3 -20.12 36.54 3.73
N ASP A 4 -19.60 37.54 4.45
CA ASP A 4 -18.34 37.46 5.23
C ASP A 4 -18.31 36.26 6.21
N LYS A 5 -19.48 35.82 6.71
CA LYS A 5 -19.63 34.63 7.56
C LYS A 5 -19.30 33.32 6.84
N GLN A 6 -19.49 33.26 5.53
CA GLN A 6 -19.27 32.07 4.72
C GLN A 6 -17.78 31.89 4.40
N MET A 7 -17.05 33.00 4.22
CA MET A 7 -15.59 33.01 4.10
C MET A 7 -14.89 32.52 5.38
N ASP A 8 -15.40 32.89 6.55
CA ASP A 8 -14.82 32.49 7.84
C ASP A 8 -14.93 30.96 8.07
N LYS A 9 -16.08 30.35 7.72
CA LYS A 9 -16.27 28.88 7.81
C LYS A 9 -15.37 28.10 6.86
N ALA A 10 -15.26 28.52 5.60
CA ALA A 10 -14.42 27.84 4.61
C ALA A 10 -12.94 27.90 5.01
N ALA A 11 -12.47 29.08 5.45
CA ALA A 11 -11.10 29.25 5.92
C ALA A 11 -10.82 28.42 7.19
N TYR A 12 -11.79 28.32 8.11
CA TYR A 12 -11.67 27.46 9.28
C TYR A 12 -11.56 25.98 8.90
N LEU A 13 -12.43 25.48 8.02
CA LEU A 13 -12.40 24.09 7.56
C LEU A 13 -11.07 23.76 6.88
N GLN A 14 -10.54 24.65 6.03
CA GLN A 14 -9.23 24.46 5.42
C GLN A 14 -8.13 24.31 6.47
N LYS A 15 -8.12 25.15 7.52
CA LYS A 15 -7.14 25.06 8.61
C LYS A 15 -7.23 23.73 9.36
N VAL A 16 -8.44 23.24 9.61
CA VAL A 16 -8.66 21.96 10.28
C VAL A 16 -8.09 20.82 9.43
N ILE A 17 -8.42 20.78 8.14
CA ILE A 17 -7.97 19.66 7.29
C ILE A 17 -6.47 19.77 6.97
N ASP A 18 -5.92 20.98 6.87
CA ASP A 18 -4.48 21.21 6.74
C ASP A 18 -3.68 20.78 7.98
N SER A 19 -4.32 20.58 9.14
CA SER A 19 -3.67 20.03 10.33
C SER A 19 -3.45 18.52 10.25
N PHE A 20 -4.14 17.83 9.32
CA PHE A 20 -3.88 16.40 9.07
C PHE A 20 -2.56 16.22 8.31
N THR A 21 -1.77 15.27 8.79
CA THR A 21 -0.48 14.90 8.18
C THR A 21 -0.63 13.99 6.97
N HIS A 22 -1.81 13.42 6.76
CA HIS A 22 -2.11 12.48 5.69
C HIS A 22 -2.85 13.20 4.54
N PRO A 23 -2.59 12.83 3.28
CA PRO A 23 -3.36 13.32 2.15
C PRO A 23 -4.87 13.17 2.38
N PHE A 24 -5.58 14.27 2.18
CA PHE A 24 -7.04 14.33 2.21
C PHE A 24 -7.51 15.23 1.06
N TYR A 25 -8.41 14.73 0.23
CA TYR A 25 -8.94 15.50 -0.90
C TYR A 25 -10.30 14.99 -1.37
N VAL A 26 -11.01 15.81 -2.14
CA VAL A 26 -12.36 15.52 -2.63
C VAL A 26 -12.32 15.47 -4.15
N ILE A 27 -12.90 14.42 -4.73
CA ILE A 27 -12.90 14.16 -6.16
C ILE A 27 -14.33 14.15 -6.69
N ASP A 28 -14.54 14.79 -7.82
CA ASP A 28 -15.78 14.75 -8.60
C ASP A 28 -15.91 13.40 -9.30
N ILE A 29 -17.07 12.76 -9.10
CA ILE A 29 -17.26 11.39 -9.58
C ILE A 29 -17.48 11.32 -11.10
N GLU A 30 -17.84 12.40 -11.79
CA GLU A 30 -18.12 12.35 -13.23
C GLU A 30 -16.83 12.58 -14.05
N ASN A 31 -15.97 13.48 -13.59
CA ASN A 31 -14.82 13.97 -14.36
C ASN A 31 -13.46 13.80 -13.65
N TYR A 32 -13.41 13.15 -12.48
CA TYR A 32 -12.19 12.89 -11.71
C TYR A 32 -11.45 14.14 -11.21
N LYS A 33 -12.05 15.33 -11.33
CA LYS A 33 -11.42 16.59 -10.90
C LYS A 33 -11.34 16.68 -9.39
N ILE A 34 -10.20 17.18 -8.89
CA ILE A 34 -10.00 17.43 -7.48
C ILE A 34 -10.66 18.77 -7.13
N LYS A 35 -11.69 18.73 -6.28
CA LYS A 35 -12.46 19.92 -5.85
C LYS A 35 -11.88 20.57 -4.61
N PHE A 36 -11.18 19.79 -3.80
CA PHE A 36 -10.62 20.23 -2.52
C PHE A 36 -9.44 19.34 -2.16
N ALA A 37 -8.40 19.89 -1.52
CA ALA A 37 -7.27 19.12 -1.02
C ALA A 37 -6.63 19.83 0.18
N ASN A 38 -6.04 19.04 1.07
CA ASN A 38 -5.19 19.58 2.13
C ASN A 38 -3.74 19.71 1.68
N LYS A 39 -2.94 20.40 2.50
CA LYS A 39 -1.51 20.61 2.23
C LYS A 39 -0.70 19.30 2.15
N ALA A 40 -1.11 18.25 2.85
CA ALA A 40 -0.40 16.96 2.86
C ALA A 40 -0.40 16.29 1.48
N CYS A 41 -1.39 16.57 0.62
CA CYS A 41 -1.39 16.08 -0.76
C CYS A 41 -0.23 16.63 -1.60
N GLY A 42 0.30 17.81 -1.27
CA GLY A 42 1.38 18.44 -2.03
C GLY A 42 1.01 18.88 -3.45
N PHE A 43 -0.27 18.88 -3.83
CA PHE A 43 -0.75 19.21 -5.19
C PHE A 43 -0.46 20.66 -5.62
N GLY A 44 -0.16 21.55 -4.68
CA GLY A 44 0.03 22.97 -4.96
C GLY A 44 -1.32 23.69 -5.05
N VAL A 45 -1.38 24.75 -5.85
CA VAL A 45 -2.64 25.48 -6.09
C VAL A 45 -3.49 24.68 -7.07
N LEU A 46 -4.68 24.28 -6.64
CA LEU A 46 -5.61 23.52 -7.48
C LEU A 46 -6.07 24.35 -8.69
N THR A 47 -6.02 23.74 -9.88
CA THR A 47 -6.56 24.30 -11.12
C THR A 47 -7.65 23.39 -11.68
N GLU A 48 -8.44 23.88 -12.64
CA GLU A 48 -9.56 23.11 -13.20
C GLU A 48 -9.15 21.83 -13.95
N ASP A 49 -7.88 21.71 -14.31
CA ASP A 49 -7.34 20.56 -15.06
C ASP A 49 -6.76 19.47 -14.14
N MET A 50 -6.74 19.70 -12.82
CA MET A 50 -6.19 18.73 -11.87
C MET A 50 -7.17 17.61 -11.59
N THR A 51 -6.89 16.43 -12.15
CA THR A 51 -7.61 15.19 -11.88
C THR A 51 -6.82 14.27 -10.96
N CYS A 52 -7.49 13.33 -10.28
CA CYS A 52 -6.82 12.37 -9.40
C CYS A 52 -5.72 11.60 -10.14
N HIS A 53 -6.01 11.05 -11.33
CA HIS A 53 -5.04 10.28 -12.11
C HIS A 53 -3.84 11.10 -12.60
N LEU A 54 -4.02 12.41 -12.84
CA LEU A 54 -2.92 13.29 -13.19
C LEU A 54 -2.03 13.54 -11.98
N MET A 55 -2.64 13.85 -10.83
CA MET A 55 -1.90 14.25 -9.65
C MET A 55 -1.22 13.09 -8.92
N THR A 56 -1.83 11.90 -8.91
CA THR A 56 -1.30 10.75 -8.15
C THR A 56 -0.56 9.73 -9.02
N HIS A 57 -0.95 9.58 -10.29
CA HIS A 57 -0.38 8.60 -11.21
C HIS A 57 0.42 9.22 -12.37
N LYS A 58 0.48 10.55 -12.47
CA LYS A 58 1.11 11.28 -13.59
C LYS A 58 0.54 10.84 -14.95
N SER A 59 -0.73 10.45 -14.97
CA SER A 59 -1.45 9.93 -16.13
C SER A 59 -2.45 10.95 -16.65
N VAL A 60 -2.59 11.08 -17.96
CA VAL A 60 -3.63 11.91 -18.59
C VAL A 60 -4.95 11.16 -18.80
N VAL A 61 -4.99 9.86 -18.53
CA VAL A 61 -6.20 9.03 -18.59
C VAL A 61 -6.52 8.43 -17.22
N PRO A 62 -7.82 8.19 -16.91
CA PRO A 62 -8.23 7.48 -15.71
C PRO A 62 -7.57 6.10 -15.57
N CYS A 63 -7.56 5.60 -14.35
CA CYS A 63 -6.96 4.30 -14.00
C CYS A 63 -7.60 3.18 -14.84
N GLY A 64 -6.77 2.40 -15.55
CA GLY A 64 -7.22 1.39 -16.50
C GLY A 64 -6.87 -0.04 -16.10
N GLY A 65 -7.37 -0.53 -14.97
CA GLY A 65 -7.26 -1.94 -14.56
C GLY A 65 -5.89 -2.40 -14.02
N ALA A 66 -4.84 -1.58 -14.08
CA ALA A 66 -3.55 -1.89 -13.44
C ALA A 66 -3.62 -1.94 -11.91
N HIS A 67 -4.62 -1.26 -11.33
CA HIS A 67 -4.95 -1.26 -9.90
C HIS A 67 -6.45 -0.96 -9.76
N ILE A 68 -7.01 -1.25 -8.58
CA ILE A 68 -8.44 -1.09 -8.29
C ILE A 68 -8.73 0.39 -8.01
N CYS A 69 -9.37 1.11 -8.93
CA CYS A 69 -9.74 2.52 -8.74
C CYS A 69 -10.81 2.67 -7.64
N PRO A 70 -10.61 3.50 -6.59
CA PRO A 70 -11.59 3.65 -5.51
C PRO A 70 -12.88 4.26 -6.03
N ILE A 71 -12.79 5.16 -7.02
CA ILE A 71 -13.96 5.76 -7.68
C ILE A 71 -14.82 4.69 -8.37
N ASP A 72 -14.21 3.71 -9.04
CA ASP A 72 -14.97 2.67 -9.72
C ASP A 72 -15.66 1.73 -8.72
N GLU A 73 -14.97 1.40 -7.61
CA GLU A 73 -15.56 0.63 -6.52
C GLU A 73 -16.71 1.38 -5.84
N ILE A 74 -16.56 2.68 -5.57
CA ILE A 74 -17.65 3.49 -5.00
C ILE A 74 -18.83 3.61 -5.96
N ARG A 75 -18.59 3.80 -7.26
CA ARG A 75 -19.68 3.84 -8.26
C ARG A 75 -20.48 2.53 -8.26
N LYS A 76 -19.80 1.41 -8.05
CA LYS A 76 -20.40 0.08 -8.03
C LYS A 76 -21.11 -0.23 -6.72
N GLU A 77 -20.45 0.01 -5.58
CA GLU A 77 -20.90 -0.43 -4.26
C GLU A 77 -21.71 0.63 -3.50
N GLN A 78 -21.56 1.91 -3.88
CA GLN A 78 -22.16 3.08 -3.23
C GLN A 78 -21.92 3.12 -1.71
N LYS A 79 -20.76 2.63 -1.28
CA LYS A 79 -20.33 2.53 0.12
C LYS A 79 -18.88 2.94 0.24
N SER A 80 -18.42 3.15 1.46
CA SER A 80 -17.00 3.36 1.76
C SER A 80 -16.17 2.17 1.28
N VAL A 81 -15.03 2.47 0.66
CA VAL A 81 -14.10 1.48 0.11
C VAL A 81 -12.70 1.70 0.65
N LYS A 82 -11.93 0.63 0.68
CA LYS A 82 -10.51 0.65 1.01
C LYS A 82 -9.72 -0.15 -0.02
N THR A 83 -8.69 0.47 -0.58
CA THR A 83 -7.84 -0.15 -1.62
C THR A 83 -6.37 0.15 -1.38
N GLU A 84 -5.48 -0.64 -1.96
CA GLU A 84 -4.04 -0.34 -2.01
C GLU A 84 -3.70 0.21 -3.39
N HIS A 85 -3.00 1.36 -3.41
CA HIS A 85 -2.61 2.07 -4.62
C HIS A 85 -1.11 2.28 -4.68
N ILE A 86 -0.62 2.46 -5.91
CA ILE A 86 0.73 2.90 -6.16
C ILE A 86 0.65 4.34 -6.64
N HIS A 87 1.00 5.29 -5.78
CA HIS A 87 1.13 6.70 -6.15
C HIS A 87 2.59 7.05 -6.43
N TYR A 88 2.79 8.20 -7.07
CA TYR A 88 4.10 8.78 -7.29
C TYR A 88 4.19 10.15 -6.63
N ASN A 89 5.23 10.36 -5.81
CA ASN A 89 5.49 11.69 -5.25
C ASN A 89 6.04 12.66 -6.32
N LYS A 90 6.36 13.88 -5.90
CA LYS A 90 6.89 14.94 -6.78
C LYS A 90 8.19 14.51 -7.46
N GLU A 91 9.03 13.80 -6.72
CA GLU A 91 10.31 13.26 -7.15
C GLU A 91 10.15 12.05 -8.10
N GLY A 92 8.93 11.50 -8.22
CA GLY A 92 8.65 10.34 -9.07
C GLY A 92 8.95 9.00 -8.40
N GLU A 93 9.15 9.01 -7.09
CA GLU A 93 9.32 7.81 -6.30
C GLU A 93 7.97 7.14 -6.07
N LYS A 94 8.00 5.81 -6.15
CA LYS A 94 6.84 4.96 -5.88
C LYS A 94 6.48 5.05 -4.38
N ARG A 95 5.20 5.20 -4.08
CA ARG A 95 4.65 5.06 -2.73
C ARG A 95 3.46 4.11 -2.76
N ILE A 96 3.43 3.20 -1.79
CA ILE A 96 2.30 2.29 -1.57
C ILE A 96 1.35 2.99 -0.61
N MET A 97 0.15 3.29 -1.10
CA MET A 97 -0.85 4.06 -0.38
C MET A 97 -2.03 3.14 -0.02
N GLU A 98 -2.41 3.10 1.26
CA GLU A 98 -3.73 2.60 1.65
C GLU A 98 -4.74 3.73 1.46
N VAL A 99 -5.57 3.62 0.44
CA VAL A 99 -6.53 4.64 0.03
C VAL A 99 -7.90 4.28 0.57
N HIS A 100 -8.53 5.24 1.25
CA HIS A 100 -9.89 5.15 1.75
C HIS A 100 -10.75 6.16 0.99
N GLY A 101 -11.86 5.68 0.43
CA GLY A 101 -12.81 6.48 -0.32
C GLY A 101 -14.19 6.42 0.33
N ASP A 102 -14.76 7.57 0.65
CA ASP A 102 -16.11 7.70 1.19
C ASP A 102 -17.03 8.40 0.17
N PRO A 103 -18.19 7.82 -0.18
CA PRO A 103 -19.11 8.44 -1.12
C PRO A 103 -19.82 9.65 -0.53
N VAL A 104 -20.02 10.68 -1.36
CA VAL A 104 -20.87 11.83 -1.04
C VAL A 104 -22.03 11.86 -2.03
N PHE A 105 -23.24 11.89 -1.47
CA PHE A 105 -24.49 11.93 -2.21
C PHE A 105 -25.12 13.31 -2.11
N ASP A 106 -25.87 13.71 -3.14
CA ASP A 106 -26.77 14.86 -3.06
C ASP A 106 -28.09 14.52 -2.35
N ASP A 107 -28.98 15.50 -2.24
CA ASP A 107 -30.28 15.37 -1.57
C ASP A 107 -31.21 14.34 -2.25
N ASP A 108 -30.98 14.04 -3.54
CA ASP A 108 -31.72 13.04 -4.32
C ASP A 108 -31.09 11.64 -4.22
N GLY A 109 -30.00 11.48 -3.47
CA GLY A 109 -29.27 10.22 -3.32
C GLY A 109 -28.38 9.86 -4.50
N LYS A 110 -28.12 10.79 -5.43
CA LYS A 110 -27.16 10.59 -6.51
C LYS A 110 -25.75 10.78 -5.97
N LEU A 111 -24.87 9.83 -6.28
CA LEU A 111 -23.43 9.94 -6.00
C LEU A 111 -22.86 11.11 -6.82
N ILE A 112 -22.26 12.10 -6.15
CA ILE A 112 -21.72 13.31 -6.78
C ILE A 112 -20.22 13.46 -6.58
N MET A 113 -19.68 13.00 -5.45
CA MET A 113 -18.27 13.14 -5.11
C MET A 113 -17.78 11.95 -4.30
N MET A 114 -16.47 11.84 -4.17
CA MET A 114 -15.78 10.96 -3.25
C MET A 114 -14.85 11.79 -2.37
N ILE A 115 -14.89 11.57 -1.07
CA ILE A 115 -13.85 12.03 -0.14
C ILE A 115 -12.77 10.95 -0.12
N GLU A 116 -11.53 11.33 -0.36
CA GLU A 116 -10.37 10.44 -0.30
C GLU A 116 -9.41 10.87 0.80
N TYR A 117 -8.94 9.89 1.59
CA TYR A 117 -7.76 10.04 2.41
C TYR A 117 -6.86 8.82 2.29
N ALA A 118 -5.56 9.02 2.41
CA ALA A 118 -4.60 7.97 2.13
C ALA A 118 -3.48 7.91 3.18
N PHE A 119 -3.07 6.69 3.53
CA PHE A 119 -1.93 6.44 4.40
C PHE A 119 -0.78 5.89 3.59
N ASP A 120 0.40 6.50 3.71
CA ASP A 120 1.62 5.94 3.14
C ASP A 120 2.04 4.73 3.98
N ILE A 121 1.99 3.55 3.37
CA ILE A 121 2.34 2.27 3.98
C ILE A 121 3.60 1.66 3.36
N THR A 122 4.37 2.46 2.61
CA THR A 122 5.57 2.01 1.88
C THR A 122 6.57 1.36 2.83
N ASP A 123 7.00 2.08 3.87
CA ASP A 123 8.00 1.60 4.83
C ASP A 123 7.55 0.31 5.54
N MET A 124 6.26 0.22 5.86
CA MET A 124 5.67 -0.96 6.49
C MET A 124 5.75 -2.17 5.55
N LYS A 125 5.35 -2.00 4.29
CA LYS A 125 5.36 -3.08 3.28
C LYS A 125 6.78 -3.50 2.91
N GLU A 126 7.71 -2.55 2.80
CA GLU A 126 9.12 -2.84 2.54
C GLU A 126 9.76 -3.60 3.71
N SER A 127 9.47 -3.19 4.95
CA SER A 127 9.92 -3.90 6.15
C SER A 127 9.35 -5.32 6.22
N GLU A 128 8.05 -5.48 5.94
CA GLU A 128 7.39 -6.78 5.90
C GLU A 128 8.01 -7.70 4.83
N ALA A 129 8.26 -7.19 3.62
CA ALA A 129 8.91 -7.93 2.56
C ALA A 129 10.35 -8.34 2.93
N GLY A 130 11.10 -7.42 3.54
CA GLY A 130 12.45 -7.70 4.04
C GLY A 130 12.48 -8.81 5.09
N LEU A 131 11.52 -8.80 6.03
CA LEU A 131 11.38 -9.86 7.04
C LEU A 131 11.03 -11.22 6.40
N LYS A 132 10.07 -11.25 5.47
CA LYS A 132 9.68 -12.47 4.75
C LYS A 132 10.86 -13.09 4.01
N ASN A 133 11.68 -12.29 3.36
CA ASN A 133 12.88 -12.76 2.65
C ASN A 133 13.89 -13.40 3.63
N LYS A 134 14.15 -12.75 4.78
CA LYS A 134 15.05 -13.31 5.79
C LYS A 134 14.54 -14.63 6.36
N ILE A 135 13.23 -14.73 6.62
CA ILE A 135 12.62 -15.99 7.08
C ILE A 135 12.83 -17.09 6.04
N ALA A 136 12.55 -16.82 4.77
CA ALA A 136 12.73 -17.79 3.70
C ALA A 136 14.20 -18.25 3.53
N GLU A 137 15.16 -17.33 3.72
CA GLU A 137 16.59 -17.67 3.71
C GLU A 137 16.98 -18.58 4.88
N ILE A 138 16.49 -18.28 6.09
CA ILE A 138 16.72 -19.10 7.29
C ILE A 138 16.11 -20.49 7.12
N GLU A 139 14.87 -20.58 6.63
CA GLU A 139 14.20 -21.86 6.37
C GLU A 139 14.98 -22.73 5.37
N LYS A 140 15.44 -22.11 4.28
CA LYS A 140 16.27 -22.78 3.27
C LYS A 140 17.59 -23.29 3.88
N PHE A 141 18.25 -22.46 4.70
CA PHE A 141 19.49 -22.84 5.36
C PHE A 141 19.28 -23.98 6.38
N ASN A 142 18.24 -23.88 7.19
CA ASN A 142 17.88 -24.91 8.18
C ASN A 142 17.62 -26.26 7.50
N LYS A 143 16.87 -26.27 6.39
CA LYS A 143 16.64 -27.48 5.60
C LYS A 143 17.95 -28.11 5.13
N LEU A 144 18.86 -27.31 4.56
CA LEU A 144 20.17 -27.78 4.10
C LEU A 144 21.02 -28.35 5.25
N MET A 145 20.91 -27.81 6.46
CA MET A 145 21.64 -28.31 7.62
C MET A 145 21.09 -29.65 8.13
N LEU A 146 19.77 -29.80 8.17
CA LEU A 146 19.12 -31.07 8.52
C LEU A 146 19.48 -32.18 7.52
N ASP A 147 19.42 -31.88 6.22
CA ASP A 147 19.81 -32.82 5.16
C ASP A 147 21.29 -33.26 5.31
N ARG A 148 22.16 -32.34 5.71
CA ARG A 148 23.57 -32.65 5.99
C ARG A 148 23.74 -33.51 7.23
N GLU A 149 23.00 -33.21 8.29
CA GLU A 149 23.04 -33.98 9.53
C GLU A 149 22.59 -35.42 9.31
N GLU A 150 21.49 -35.62 8.57
CA GLU A 150 21.01 -36.94 8.18
C GLU A 150 22.07 -37.72 7.39
N ARG A 151 22.70 -37.07 6.41
CA ARG A 151 23.80 -37.68 5.64
C ARG A 151 24.99 -38.05 6.51
N ILE A 152 25.38 -37.18 7.44
CA ILE A 152 26.50 -37.45 8.35
C ILE A 152 26.17 -38.62 9.28
N MET A 153 24.95 -38.70 9.80
CA MET A 153 24.51 -39.85 10.61
C MET A 153 24.55 -41.15 9.81
N GLY A 154 24.06 -41.13 8.56
CA GLY A 154 24.15 -42.27 7.64
C GLY A 154 25.59 -42.73 7.43
N LEU A 155 26.50 -41.80 7.11
CA LEU A 155 27.92 -42.08 6.92
C LEU A 155 28.61 -42.62 8.18
N LYS A 156 28.27 -42.08 9.37
CA LYS A 156 28.82 -42.58 10.64
C LYS A 156 28.40 -44.04 10.88
N LYS A 157 27.15 -44.39 10.58
CA LYS A 157 26.64 -45.75 10.69
C LYS A 157 27.36 -46.70 9.72
N GLU A 158 27.48 -46.31 8.44
CA GLU A 158 28.21 -47.08 7.44
C GLU A 158 29.67 -47.34 7.84
N ILE A 159 30.37 -46.32 8.37
CA ILE A 159 31.74 -46.47 8.87
C ILE A 159 31.81 -47.47 10.03
N ASN A 160 30.87 -47.41 10.98
CA ASN A 160 30.84 -48.35 12.10
C ASN A 160 30.57 -49.79 11.64
N ASP A 161 29.69 -49.99 10.66
CA ASP A 161 29.40 -51.32 10.10
C ASP A 161 30.60 -51.89 9.34
N LEU A 162 31.33 -51.05 8.59
CA LEU A 162 32.60 -51.43 7.94
C LEU A 162 33.71 -51.74 8.96
N LEU A 163 33.81 -51.01 10.07
CA LEU A 163 34.79 -51.30 11.12
C LEU A 163 34.53 -52.67 11.77
N LYS A 164 33.26 -52.98 12.04
CA LYS A 164 32.88 -54.30 12.58
C LYS A 164 33.22 -55.44 11.63
N SER A 165 33.03 -55.27 10.32
CA SER A 165 33.32 -56.35 9.34
C SER A 165 34.80 -56.71 9.26
N ILE A 166 35.70 -55.77 9.58
CA ILE A 166 37.15 -56.01 9.68
C ILE A 166 37.63 -56.31 11.12
N GLY A 167 36.71 -56.61 12.04
CA GLY A 167 37.02 -56.99 13.42
C GLY A 167 37.47 -55.84 14.33
N LYS A 168 37.25 -54.58 13.94
CA LYS A 168 37.56 -53.40 14.75
C LYS A 168 36.34 -52.91 15.52
N SER A 169 36.60 -52.22 16.63
CA SER A 169 35.55 -51.58 17.44
C SER A 169 34.90 -50.38 16.70
N PRO A 170 33.63 -50.04 17.00
CA PRO A 170 32.98 -48.86 16.45
C PRO A 170 33.77 -47.58 16.76
N LYS A 171 33.75 -46.61 15.85
CA LYS A 171 34.43 -45.32 16.01
C LYS A 171 33.50 -44.21 16.46
N TYR A 172 32.24 -44.24 16.04
CA TYR A 172 31.23 -43.23 16.41
C TYR A 172 30.19 -43.87 17.33
N GLY A 173 29.73 -43.10 18.34
CA GLY A 173 28.60 -43.49 19.20
C GLY A 173 27.27 -43.38 18.49
#